data_AF-B7JNY0-F1
#
_entry.id   AF-B7JNY0-F1
#
_cell.length_a   1.000
_cell.length_b   1.000
_cell.length_c   1.000
_cell.angle_alpha   90.00
_cell.angle_beta   90.00
_cell.angle_gamma   90.00
#
_symmetry.space_group_name_H-M   'P 1'
#
loop_
_entity.id
_entity.type
_entity.pdbx_description
1 polymer ?
#
loop_
_entity_poly.entity_id
_entity_poly.type
_entity_poly.pdbx_seq_one_letter_code
_entity_poly.pdbx_strand_id
1 'polypeptide(L)'
;MSTNTTYSANEFKGDFFRNGTFLTGSAVLADDTAIKIPVPTNGVLIGNGMGFREYFITYFRDGSNGGMQSVNTGEDVSVAGKAALGGTTGPDGKVNLSISDGKLFIENRRGSSIAFKWTILG
;
A
#
# COMPACT_ATOMS: atom_id res chain seq x y z
N MET A 1 21.19 4.41 -35.16
CA MET A 1 21.68 5.54 -34.35
C MET A 1 20.60 5.86 -33.33
N SER A 2 20.85 5.67 -32.04
CA SER A 2 19.94 6.17 -31.01
C SER A 2 20.22 7.66 -30.80
N THR A 3 19.19 8.49 -30.85
CA THR A 3 19.29 9.90 -30.53
C THR A 3 19.42 10.06 -29.03
N ASN A 4 20.59 10.48 -28.57
CA ASN A 4 20.80 10.95 -27.20
C ASN A 4 20.14 12.32 -27.07
N THR A 5 18.94 12.36 -26.52
CA THR A 5 18.25 13.62 -26.21
C THR A 5 18.78 14.14 -24.87
N THR A 6 19.51 15.26 -24.91
CA THR A 6 19.94 15.98 -23.72
C THR A 6 18.75 16.77 -23.17
N TYR A 7 18.25 16.39 -22.01
CA TYR A 7 17.13 17.07 -21.34
C TYR A 7 17.65 18.28 -20.53
N SER A 8 16.87 19.36 -20.49
CA SER A 8 17.22 20.57 -19.73
C SER A 8 16.92 20.40 -18.23
N ALA A 9 17.57 21.16 -17.37
CA ALA A 9 17.54 21.00 -15.90
C ALA A 9 16.14 21.13 -15.23
N ASN A 10 15.09 21.45 -15.99
CA ASN A 10 13.73 21.69 -15.49
C ASN A 10 12.67 20.73 -16.07
N GLU A 11 13.07 19.69 -16.81
CA GLU A 11 12.11 18.68 -17.30
C GLU A 11 11.86 17.61 -16.23
N PHE A 12 10.74 17.72 -15.55
CA PHE A 12 10.22 16.64 -14.70
C PHE A 12 9.81 15.46 -15.59
N LYS A 13 10.57 14.36 -15.51
CA LYS A 13 10.20 13.10 -16.17
C LYS A 13 8.98 12.50 -15.47
N GLY A 14 7.80 12.75 -16.00
CA GLY A 14 6.61 11.94 -15.74
C GLY A 14 6.70 10.58 -16.44
N ASP A 15 7.79 9.82 -16.23
CA ASP A 15 8.01 8.50 -16.83
C ASP A 15 7.61 7.34 -15.90
N PHE A 16 7.00 7.67 -14.75
CA PHE A 16 6.57 6.67 -13.78
C PHE A 16 5.45 5.76 -14.34
N PHE A 17 4.56 6.30 -15.17
CA PHE A 17 3.42 5.55 -15.69
C PHE A 17 3.73 4.65 -16.90
N ARG A 18 4.81 4.92 -17.63
CA ARG A 18 5.17 4.17 -18.85
C ARG A 18 6.25 3.12 -18.61
N ASN A 19 7.21 3.40 -17.72
CA ASN A 19 8.37 2.54 -17.46
C ASN A 19 8.53 2.14 -15.98
N GLY A 20 7.59 2.54 -15.10
CA GLY A 20 7.59 2.14 -13.69
C GLY A 20 7.26 0.66 -13.51
N THR A 21 7.87 0.03 -12.51
CA THR A 21 7.47 -1.32 -12.09
C THR A 21 6.25 -1.21 -11.19
N PHE A 22 5.09 -1.62 -11.70
CA PHE A 22 3.89 -1.72 -10.89
C PHE A 22 3.86 -3.07 -10.18
N LEU A 23 3.87 -3.05 -8.85
CA LEU A 23 3.59 -4.26 -8.08
C LEU A 23 2.08 -4.35 -7.88
N THR A 24 1.43 -5.15 -8.72
CA THR A 24 0.00 -5.44 -8.60
C THR A 24 -0.21 -6.82 -7.99
N GLY A 25 -1.35 -7.01 -7.32
CA GLY A 25 -1.67 -8.31 -6.74
C GLY A 25 -3.07 -8.38 -6.16
N SER A 26 -3.44 -9.59 -5.75
CA SER A 26 -4.69 -9.87 -5.04
C SER A 26 -4.53 -11.01 -4.06
N ALA A 27 -5.28 -10.98 -2.97
CA ALA A 27 -5.30 -12.06 -1.98
C ALA A 27 -6.66 -12.15 -1.31
N VAL A 28 -7.00 -13.35 -0.82
CA VAL A 28 -8.07 -13.54 0.16
C VAL A 28 -7.40 -13.64 1.52
N LEU A 29 -7.75 -12.73 2.42
CA LEU A 29 -7.28 -12.72 3.79
C LEU A 29 -8.38 -13.28 4.68
N ALA A 30 -8.06 -14.32 5.45
CA ALA A 30 -8.92 -14.76 6.53
C ALA A 30 -9.00 -13.68 7.62
N ASP A 31 -9.99 -13.78 8.50
CA ASP A 31 -10.06 -12.90 9.65
C ASP A 31 -8.83 -13.04 10.55
N ASP A 32 -8.44 -11.94 11.21
CA ASP A 32 -7.24 -11.82 12.04
C ASP A 32 -5.95 -12.29 11.34
N THR A 33 -5.83 -12.06 10.02
CA THR A 33 -4.61 -12.33 9.26
C THR A 33 -4.04 -11.09 8.60
N ALA A 34 -2.73 -11.10 8.36
CA ALA A 34 -2.03 -10.04 7.64
C ALA A 34 -1.19 -10.62 6.49
N ILE A 35 -1.27 -9.97 5.32
CA ILE A 35 -0.31 -10.19 4.24
C ILE A 35 0.83 -9.19 4.33
N LYS A 36 1.99 -9.58 3.81
CA LYS A 36 3.22 -8.81 3.84
C LYS A 36 3.74 -8.70 2.42
N ILE A 37 3.86 -7.48 1.91
CA ILE A 37 4.26 -7.21 0.53
C ILE A 37 5.59 -6.45 0.57
N PRO A 38 6.69 -7.01 0.02
CA PRO A 38 7.94 -6.28 -0.12
C PRO A 38 7.74 -5.03 -1.00
N VAL A 39 8.30 -3.90 -0.58
CA VAL A 39 8.13 -2.63 -1.29
C VAL A 39 9.43 -1.84 -1.41
N PRO A 40 9.50 -0.92 -2.38
CA PRO A 40 10.55 0.10 -2.41
C PRO A 40 10.51 1.00 -1.16
N THR A 41 11.54 1.83 -1.00
CA THR A 41 11.67 2.73 0.16
C THR A 41 10.51 3.72 0.30
N ASN A 42 9.88 4.14 -0.79
CA ASN A 42 8.71 5.02 -0.74
C ASN A 42 7.80 4.76 -1.93
N GLY A 43 6.53 5.12 -1.78
CA GLY A 43 5.59 4.98 -2.87
C GLY A 43 4.16 5.31 -2.50
N VAL A 44 3.26 4.97 -3.40
CA VAL A 44 1.81 5.07 -3.24
C VAL A 44 1.23 3.66 -3.36
N LEU A 45 0.45 3.27 -2.36
CA LEU A 45 -0.37 2.07 -2.36
C LEU A 45 -1.81 2.47 -2.69
N ILE A 46 -2.34 1.91 -3.77
CA ILE A 46 -3.74 2.01 -4.16
C ILE A 46 -4.34 0.61 -4.03
N GLY A 47 -5.51 0.50 -3.43
CA GLY A 47 -6.19 -0.78 -3.38
C GLY A 47 -7.62 -0.67 -2.92
N ASN A 48 -8.31 -1.80 -3.05
CA ASN A 48 -9.68 -1.94 -2.65
C ASN A 48 -9.96 -3.36 -2.15
N GLY A 49 -10.80 -3.45 -1.13
CA GLY A 49 -11.43 -4.69 -0.70
C GLY A 49 -12.68 -4.99 -1.52
N MET A 50 -13.18 -6.22 -1.43
CA MET A 50 -14.49 -6.61 -1.96
C MET A 50 -15.62 -6.48 -0.93
N GLY A 51 -15.36 -6.00 0.29
CA GLY A 51 -16.39 -5.65 1.27
C GLY A 51 -16.87 -4.19 1.11
N PHE A 52 -17.81 -3.78 1.97
CA PHE A 52 -18.42 -2.47 1.90
C PHE A 52 -17.38 -1.38 2.24
N ARG A 53 -17.28 -0.32 1.41
CA ARG A 53 -16.47 0.90 1.65
C ARG A 53 -14.96 0.68 1.90
N GLU A 54 -14.38 -0.43 1.43
CA GLU A 54 -12.94 -0.68 1.61
C GLU A 54 -12.15 -0.24 0.37
N TYR A 55 -11.66 0.99 0.40
CA TYR A 55 -10.71 1.49 -0.59
C TYR A 55 -9.65 2.33 0.11
N PHE A 56 -8.47 2.42 -0.50
CA PHE A 56 -7.39 3.22 0.03
C PHE A 56 -6.47 3.73 -1.07
N ILE A 57 -6.01 4.95 -0.87
CA ILE A 57 -4.89 5.57 -1.54
C ILE A 57 -4.00 6.09 -0.40
N THR A 58 -2.83 5.49 -0.24
CA THR A 58 -1.92 5.80 0.87
C THR A 58 -0.53 6.05 0.34
N TYR A 59 0.13 7.08 0.85
CA TYR A 59 1.56 7.25 0.69
C TYR A 59 2.27 6.42 1.77
N PHE A 60 3.39 5.80 1.42
CA PHE A 60 4.27 5.17 2.38
C PHE A 60 5.72 5.57 2.14
N ARG A 61 6.47 5.59 3.24
CA ARG A 61 7.93 5.68 3.28
C ARG A 61 8.44 4.76 4.36
N ASP A 62 9.36 3.88 4.03
CA ASP A 62 10.10 3.11 5.01
C ASP A 62 11.37 3.85 5.47
N GLY A 63 11.93 3.45 6.61
CA GLY A 63 13.10 4.07 7.24
C GLY A 63 12.81 4.73 8.59
N SER A 64 13.83 5.35 9.21
CA SER A 64 13.74 5.91 10.57
C SER A 64 12.70 7.02 10.71
N ASN A 65 12.58 7.88 9.69
CA ASN A 65 11.57 8.94 9.60
C ASN A 65 10.44 8.57 8.61
N GLY A 66 10.28 7.26 8.36
CA GLY A 66 9.25 6.71 7.51
C GLY A 66 7.90 6.59 8.23
N GLY A 67 6.84 6.45 7.45
CA GLY A 67 5.48 6.24 7.93
C GLY A 67 4.53 6.01 6.76
N MET A 68 3.28 5.78 7.09
CA MET A 68 2.18 5.66 6.13
C MET A 68 1.16 6.74 6.43
N GLN A 69 0.65 7.37 5.37
CA GLN A 69 -0.35 8.42 5.47
C GLN A 69 -1.44 8.18 4.43
N SER A 70 -2.70 8.27 4.87
CA SER A 70 -3.84 8.24 3.97
C SER A 70 -3.91 9.52 3.14
N VAL A 71 -4.00 9.36 1.83
CA VAL A 71 -4.49 10.40 0.92
C VAL A 71 -6.02 10.35 0.90
N ASN A 72 -6.57 9.14 0.80
CA ASN A 72 -8.00 8.86 0.97
C ASN A 72 -8.18 7.41 1.38
N THR A 73 -9.08 7.16 2.33
CA THR A 73 -9.41 5.82 2.83
C THR A 73 -10.90 5.77 3.13
N GLY A 74 -11.51 4.63 2.83
CA GLY A 74 -12.86 4.36 3.31
C GLY A 74 -12.92 4.20 4.83
N GLU A 75 -14.12 4.26 5.38
CA GLU A 75 -14.38 4.24 6.84
C GLU A 75 -13.91 2.94 7.52
N ASP A 76 -13.88 1.86 6.73
CA ASP A 76 -13.49 0.51 7.14
C ASP A 76 -11.99 0.25 7.01
N VAL A 77 -11.19 1.29 6.78
CA VAL A 77 -9.74 1.22 6.67
C VAL A 77 -9.08 2.10 7.73
N SER A 78 -8.05 1.58 8.40
CA SER A 78 -7.19 2.31 9.32
C SER A 78 -5.74 2.29 8.82
N VAL A 79 -5.00 3.38 9.07
CA VAL A 79 -3.59 3.52 8.70
C VAL A 79 -2.77 3.68 9.98
N ALA A 80 -2.01 2.65 10.34
CA ALA A 80 -1.25 2.58 11.60
C ALA A 80 0.17 3.13 11.49
N GLY A 81 0.53 3.80 10.38
CA GLY A 81 1.85 4.39 10.20
C GLY A 81 2.94 3.32 10.13
N LYS A 82 3.86 3.32 11.11
CA LYS A 82 4.99 2.38 11.18
C LYS A 82 4.77 1.30 12.24
N ALA A 83 4.19 0.17 11.83
CA ALA A 83 3.91 -0.95 12.70
C ALA A 83 4.08 -2.26 11.93
N ALA A 84 4.53 -3.32 12.60
CA ALA A 84 4.45 -4.68 12.07
C ALA A 84 3.14 -5.30 12.54
N LEU A 85 2.19 -5.50 11.62
CA LEU A 85 0.91 -6.13 11.93
C LEU A 85 1.06 -7.66 11.92
N GLY A 86 0.49 -8.30 12.93
CA GLY A 86 0.71 -9.71 13.25
C GLY A 86 -0.54 -10.57 13.23
N GLY A 87 -1.73 -10.02 13.00
CA GLY A 87 -2.98 -10.76 13.13
C GLY A 87 -3.37 -10.98 14.59
N THR A 88 -3.38 -9.91 15.41
CA THR A 88 -3.77 -10.02 16.82
C THR A 88 -5.28 -9.84 16.99
N THR A 89 -5.90 -10.67 17.81
CA THR A 89 -7.34 -10.71 18.09
C THR A 89 -7.90 -9.38 18.58
N GLY A 90 -9.01 -8.93 17.97
CA GLY A 90 -9.85 -7.83 18.45
C GLY A 90 -10.61 -7.12 17.33
N PRO A 91 -11.96 -7.07 17.34
CA PRO A 91 -12.72 -6.42 16.29
C PRO A 91 -12.70 -4.90 16.48
N ASP A 92 -11.88 -4.20 15.71
CA ASP A 92 -12.18 -2.80 15.36
C ASP A 92 -13.08 -2.73 14.12
N GLY A 93 -13.31 -3.87 13.45
CA GLY A 93 -14.13 -3.98 12.24
C GLY A 93 -13.44 -3.37 11.04
N LYS A 94 -12.11 -3.25 11.03
CA LYS A 94 -11.36 -2.53 10.00
C LYS A 94 -10.30 -3.39 9.33
N VAL A 95 -9.79 -2.80 8.26
CA VAL A 95 -8.61 -3.22 7.54
C VAL A 95 -7.48 -2.31 7.96
N ASN A 96 -6.40 -2.86 8.50
CA ASN A 96 -5.28 -2.07 8.97
C ASN A 96 -4.15 -2.08 7.96
N LEU A 97 -3.63 -0.90 7.64
CA LEU A 97 -2.52 -0.68 6.73
C LEU A 97 -1.33 -0.13 7.49
N SER A 98 -0.14 -0.65 7.23
CA SER A 98 1.09 -0.10 7.81
C SER A 98 2.32 -0.45 6.97
N ILE A 99 3.45 0.20 7.28
CA ILE A 99 4.75 -0.06 6.68
C ILE A 99 5.77 -0.37 7.79
N SER A 100 6.58 -1.41 7.64
CA SER A 100 7.76 -1.65 8.48
C SER A 100 8.75 -2.56 7.78
N ASP A 101 10.05 -2.30 7.96
CA ASP A 101 11.14 -3.20 7.54
C ASP A 101 11.05 -3.64 6.08
N GLY A 102 10.86 -2.67 5.18
CA GLY A 102 10.74 -2.85 3.74
C GLY A 102 9.45 -3.54 3.29
N LYS A 103 8.43 -3.63 4.15
CA LYS A 103 7.18 -4.36 3.87
C LYS A 103 5.95 -3.54 4.19
N LEU A 104 5.01 -3.55 3.27
CA LEU A 104 3.63 -3.16 3.54
C LEU A 104 2.90 -4.31 4.20
N PHE A 105 2.11 -3.98 5.21
CA PHE A 105 1.21 -4.91 5.87
C PHE A 105 -0.22 -4.49 5.58
N ILE A 106 -1.03 -5.45 5.13
CA ILE A 106 -2.48 -5.32 5.02
C ILE A 106 -3.06 -6.39 5.93
N GLU A 107 -3.72 -5.98 7.00
CA GLU A 107 -4.34 -6.85 7.99
C GLU A 107 -5.86 -6.75 7.90
N ASN A 108 -6.53 -7.90 7.97
CA ASN A 108 -7.97 -8.02 8.03
C ASN A 108 -8.42 -8.27 9.47
N ARG A 109 -9.29 -7.39 10.01
CA ARG A 109 -9.94 -7.56 11.32
C ARG A 109 -11.47 -7.40 11.22
N ARG A 110 -12.05 -7.84 10.09
CA ARG A 110 -13.46 -7.65 9.76
C ARG A 110 -14.41 -8.66 10.42
N GLY A 111 -13.90 -9.66 11.14
CA GLY A 111 -14.72 -10.77 11.63
C GLY A 111 -15.09 -11.78 10.54
N SER A 112 -14.57 -11.61 9.32
CA SER A 112 -14.80 -12.52 8.18
C SER A 112 -13.68 -12.37 7.14
N SER A 113 -13.57 -13.34 6.23
CA SER A 113 -12.60 -13.28 5.15
C SER A 113 -12.94 -12.19 4.13
N ILE A 114 -11.92 -11.47 3.66
CA ILE A 114 -12.06 -10.44 2.63
C ILE A 114 -11.06 -10.66 1.50
N ALA A 115 -11.46 -10.29 0.28
CA ALA A 115 -10.59 -10.29 -0.87
C ALA A 115 -10.11 -8.88 -1.20
N PHE A 116 -8.81 -8.74 -1.45
CA PHE A 116 -8.19 -7.47 -1.83
C PHE A 116 -7.57 -7.52 -3.21
N LYS A 117 -7.50 -6.34 -3.82
CA LYS A 117 -6.63 -6.02 -4.94
C LYS A 117 -5.79 -4.80 -4.57
N TRP A 118 -4.55 -4.78 -5.02
CA TRP A 118 -3.66 -3.63 -4.81
C TRP A 118 -2.80 -3.35 -6.03
N THR A 119 -2.32 -2.12 -6.08
CA THR A 119 -1.29 -1.61 -6.99
C THR A 119 -0.37 -0.72 -6.18
N ILE A 120 0.93 -0.97 -6.26
CA ILE A 120 1.96 -0.18 -5.61
C ILE A 120 2.80 0.52 -6.68
N LEU A 121 2.99 1.82 -6.46
CA LEU A 121 3.77 2.73 -7.27
C LEU A 121 4.94 3.24 -6.42
N GLY A 122 6.17 2.78 -6.63
CA GLY A 122 7.36 3.34 -5.98
C GLY A 122 8.65 3.05 -6.71
#